data_AF-A0A7K5HTY5-F1
#
_entry.id   AF-A0A7K5HTY5-F1
#
_cell.length_a   1.000
_cell.length_b   1.000
_cell.length_c   1.000
_cell.angle_alpha   90.00
_cell.angle_beta   90.00
_cell.angle_gamma   90.00
#
_symmetry.space_group_name_H-M   'P 1'
#
loop_
_entity.id
_entity.type
_entity.pdbx_description
1 polymer ?
#
loop_
_entity_poly.entity_id
_entity_poly.type
_entity_poly.pdbx_seq_one_letter_code
_entity_poly.pdbx_strand_id
1 'polypeptide(L)'
;MGGLSEDERLRQQQLRTLRRRWLRDQELSEREPVLPPRRLGPIAAFWERFLQPGGLWRHQVFKAYQTSTFVLMRVLVPSWIILYYLKYHLMKEPHGIVMSNPRVFPGDRILETGEIIPPMKEPPHEHH
;
A
#
# COMPACT_ATOMS: atom_id res chain seq x y z
N MET A 1 -45.22 -48.90 5.46
CA MET A 1 -44.24 -48.28 4.55
C MET A 1 -44.92 -48.06 3.21
N GLY A 2 -45.66 -46.96 3.07
CA GLY A 2 -46.32 -46.61 1.81
C GLY A 2 -45.30 -45.94 0.90
N GLY A 3 -45.03 -46.55 -0.27
CA GLY A 3 -44.25 -45.89 -1.30
C GLY A 3 -45.01 -44.71 -1.91
N LEU A 4 -44.28 -43.83 -2.62
CA LEU A 4 -44.88 -42.73 -3.36
C LEU A 4 -46.03 -43.22 -4.25
N SER A 5 -47.14 -42.48 -4.25
CA SER A 5 -48.24 -42.71 -5.19
C SER A 5 -47.78 -42.50 -6.64
N GLU A 6 -48.45 -43.12 -7.60
CA GLU A 6 -48.06 -43.02 -9.02
C GLU A 6 -48.08 -41.56 -9.52
N ASP A 7 -49.03 -40.75 -9.04
CA ASP A 7 -49.10 -39.31 -9.36
C ASP A 7 -47.92 -38.52 -8.80
N GLU A 8 -47.49 -38.84 -7.58
CA GLU A 8 -46.30 -38.22 -6.97
C GLU A 8 -45.03 -38.59 -7.72
N ARG A 9 -44.92 -39.83 -8.22
CA ARG A 9 -43.79 -40.28 -9.04
C ARG A 9 -43.76 -39.54 -10.37
N LEU A 10 -44.90 -39.43 -11.04
CA LEU A 10 -45.05 -38.69 -12.29
C LEU A 10 -44.64 -37.22 -12.10
N ARG A 11 -45.13 -36.58 -11.03
CA ARG A 11 -44.78 -35.21 -10.67
C ARG A 11 -43.28 -35.04 -10.39
N GLN A 12 -42.67 -35.95 -9.64
CA GLN A 12 -41.22 -35.89 -9.38
C GLN A 12 -40.40 -36.04 -10.66
N GLN A 13 -40.83 -36.90 -11.58
CA GLN A 13 -40.15 -37.12 -12.85
C GLN A 13 -40.25 -35.88 -13.76
N GLN A 14 -41.42 -35.22 -13.78
CA GLN A 14 -41.61 -33.94 -14.47
C GLN A 14 -40.71 -32.84 -13.89
N LEU A 15 -40.69 -32.69 -12.56
CA LEU A 15 -39.84 -31.70 -11.88
C LEU A 15 -38.35 -31.95 -12.12
N ARG A 16 -37.90 -33.21 -12.10
CA ARG A 16 -36.50 -33.57 -12.43
C ARG A 16 -36.14 -33.20 -13.86
N THR A 17 -37.07 -33.37 -14.79
CA THR A 17 -36.85 -33.04 -16.21
C THR A 17 -36.74 -31.53 -16.41
N LEU A 18 -37.62 -30.75 -15.79
CA LEU A 18 -37.54 -29.28 -15.79
C LEU A 18 -36.26 -28.78 -15.11
N ARG A 19 -35.88 -29.37 -13.98
CA ARG A 19 -34.66 -29.02 -13.25
C ARG A 19 -33.40 -29.25 -14.08
N ARG A 20 -33.32 -30.36 -14.83
CA ARG A 20 -32.17 -30.64 -15.71
C ARG A 20 -32.06 -29.65 -16.87
N ARG A 21 -33.20 -29.23 -17.45
CA ARG A 21 -33.21 -28.18 -18.49
C ARG A 21 -32.79 -26.83 -17.92
N TRP A 22 -33.37 -26.43 -16.79
CA TRP A 22 -32.98 -25.21 -16.10
C TRP A 22 -31.50 -25.16 -15.77
N LEU A 23 -30.92 -26.26 -15.26
CA LEU A 23 -29.48 -26.33 -14.96
C LEU A 23 -28.62 -26.19 -16.21
N ARG A 24 -29.06 -26.73 -17.35
CA ARG A 24 -28.39 -26.55 -18.63
C ARG A 24 -28.49 -25.11 -19.14
N ASP A 25 -29.62 -24.45 -18.91
CA ASP A 25 -29.82 -23.04 -19.29
C ASP A 25 -29.00 -22.07 -18.41
N GLN A 26 -28.47 -22.53 -17.28
CA GLN A 26 -27.53 -21.77 -16.44
C GLN A 26 -26.07 -21.92 -16.88
N GLU A 27 -25.76 -22.80 -17.83
CA GLU A 27 -24.43 -22.87 -18.43
C GLU A 27 -24.23 -21.63 -19.30
N LEU A 28 -23.47 -20.67 -18.78
CA LEU A 28 -23.12 -19.44 -19.48
C LEU A 28 -22.23 -19.77 -20.67
N SER A 29 -22.58 -19.23 -21.84
CA SER A 29 -21.71 -19.28 -23.01
C SER A 29 -20.47 -18.40 -22.78
N GLU A 30 -19.33 -18.77 -23.36
CA GLU A 30 -18.07 -17.99 -23.30
C GLU A 30 -18.21 -16.53 -23.76
N ARG A 31 -19.27 -16.21 -24.51
CA ARG A 31 -19.57 -14.85 -24.99
C ARG A 31 -20.33 -14.06 -23.94
N GLU A 32 -19.62 -13.64 -22.90
CA GLU A 32 -20.16 -12.70 -21.94
C GLU A 32 -20.18 -11.27 -22.53
N PRO A 33 -21.18 -10.45 -22.20
CA PRO A 33 -21.17 -9.03 -22.54
C PRO A 33 -20.05 -8.34 -21.74
N VAL A 34 -18.90 -8.16 -22.39
CA VAL A 34 -17.78 -7.44 -21.80
C VAL A 34 -18.04 -5.93 -21.86
N LEU A 35 -17.71 -5.23 -20.78
CA LEU A 35 -17.69 -3.77 -20.80
C LEU A 35 -16.75 -3.28 -21.91
N PRO A 36 -17.07 -2.15 -22.56
CA PRO A 36 -16.19 -1.60 -23.59
C PRO A 36 -14.78 -1.37 -23.02
N PRO A 37 -13.74 -1.53 -23.85
CA PRO A 37 -12.36 -1.37 -23.40
C PRO A 37 -12.16 0.02 -22.80
N ARG A 38 -11.50 0.05 -21.63
CA ARG A 38 -11.24 1.30 -20.90
C ARG A 38 -10.36 2.21 -21.76
N ARG A 39 -10.80 3.45 -21.99
CA ARG A 39 -9.98 4.45 -22.67
C ARG A 39 -8.79 4.81 -21.78
N LEU A 40 -7.61 4.33 -22.15
CA LEU A 40 -6.36 4.67 -21.47
C LEU A 40 -5.92 6.08 -21.87
N GLY A 41 -5.44 6.86 -20.90
CA GLY A 41 -4.80 8.14 -21.17
C GLY A 41 -3.50 7.97 -21.96
N PRO A 42 -2.92 9.05 -22.53
CA PRO A 42 -1.76 8.97 -23.42
C PRO A 42 -0.55 8.27 -22.77
N ILE A 43 -0.28 8.56 -21.48
CA ILE A 43 0.82 7.94 -20.73
C ILE A 43 0.54 6.46 -20.46
N ALA A 44 -0.70 6.12 -20.10
CA ALA A 44 -1.08 4.72 -19.84
C ALA A 44 -1.04 3.88 -21.12
N ALA A 45 -1.50 4.43 -22.25
CA ALA A 45 -1.43 3.81 -23.56
C ALA A 45 0.02 3.61 -24.03
N PHE A 46 0.91 4.58 -23.75
CA PHE A 46 2.34 4.43 -24.01
C PHE A 46 2.93 3.24 -23.24
N TRP A 47 2.68 3.17 -21.92
CA TRP A 47 3.22 2.08 -21.09
C TRP A 47 2.67 0.72 -21.49
N GLU A 48 1.37 0.62 -21.84
CA GLU A 48 0.78 -0.62 -22.34
C GLU A 48 1.50 -1.08 -23.63
N ARG A 49 1.66 -0.20 -24.62
CA ARG A 49 2.40 -0.49 -25.86
C ARG A 49 3.87 -0.81 -25.62
N PHE A 50 4.51 -0.16 -24.65
CA PHE A 50 5.90 -0.42 -24.31
C PHE A 50 6.08 -1.81 -23.67
N LEU A 51 5.10 -2.29 -22.91
CA LEU A 51 5.12 -3.60 -22.24
C LEU A 51 4.68 -4.76 -23.15
N GLN A 52 3.84 -4.51 -24.16
CA GLN A 52 3.33 -5.52 -25.10
C GLN A 52 4.39 -6.45 -25.74
N PRO A 53 5.59 -5.97 -26.13
CA PRO A 53 6.60 -6.83 -26.74
C PRO A 53 7.15 -7.90 -25.78
N GLY A 54 6.84 -7.82 -24.49
CA GLY A 54 7.23 -8.80 -23.48
C GLY A 54 8.73 -8.81 -23.23
N GLY A 55 9.17 -8.38 -22.05
CA GLY A 55 10.59 -8.47 -21.68
C GLY A 55 10.85 -8.11 -20.23
N LEU A 56 11.69 -8.90 -19.54
CA LEU A 56 11.97 -8.73 -18.12
C LEU A 56 12.51 -7.33 -17.80
N TRP A 57 13.43 -6.81 -18.62
CA TRP A 57 13.96 -5.45 -18.52
C TRP A 57 12.86 -4.38 -18.56
N ARG A 58 11.90 -4.48 -19.51
CA ARG A 58 10.84 -3.48 -19.67
C ARG A 58 9.91 -3.43 -18.46
N HIS A 59 9.61 -4.60 -17.89
CA HIS A 59 8.84 -4.71 -16.65
C HIS A 59 9.59 -4.14 -15.44
N GLN A 60 10.92 -4.32 -15.37
CA GLN A 60 11.74 -3.71 -14.32
C GLN A 60 11.72 -2.18 -14.40
N VAL A 61 11.88 -1.61 -15.59
CA VAL A 61 11.78 -0.15 -15.79
C VAL A 61 10.41 0.38 -15.40
N PHE A 62 9.34 -0.31 -15.82
CA PHE A 62 7.99 0.09 -15.47
C PHE A 62 7.73 0.02 -13.96
N LYS A 63 8.23 -1.02 -13.28
CA LYS A 63 8.19 -1.11 -11.82
C LYS A 63 8.93 0.05 -11.16
N ALA A 64 10.14 0.36 -11.61
CA ALA A 64 10.94 1.48 -11.08
C ALA A 64 10.20 2.83 -11.25
N TYR A 65 9.57 3.04 -12.41
CA TYR A 65 8.74 4.23 -12.66
C TYR A 65 7.53 4.30 -11.71
N GLN A 66 6.81 3.19 -11.53
CA GLN A 66 5.67 3.13 -10.62
C GLN A 66 6.09 3.38 -9.17
N THR A 67 7.17 2.76 -8.71
CA THR A 67 7.68 2.96 -7.35
C THR A 67 8.15 4.39 -7.14
N SER A 68 8.84 4.99 -8.13
CA SER A 68 9.27 6.38 -8.06
C SER A 68 8.08 7.34 -7.97
N THR A 69 7.05 7.12 -8.79
CA THR A 69 5.81 7.90 -8.76
C THR A 69 5.09 7.75 -7.42
N PHE A 70 5.06 6.55 -6.84
CA PHE A 70 4.50 6.31 -5.52
C PHE A 70 5.26 7.08 -4.43
N VAL A 71 6.59 6.97 -4.40
CA VAL A 71 7.42 7.68 -3.42
C VAL A 71 7.22 9.19 -3.53
N LEU A 72 7.23 9.74 -4.74
CA LEU A 72 7.01 11.16 -4.94
C LEU A 72 5.65 11.62 -4.41
N MET A 73 4.57 10.94 -4.83
CA MET A 73 3.21 11.39 -4.54
C MET A 73 2.73 11.05 -3.14
N ARG A 74 3.16 9.92 -2.58
CA ARG A 74 2.66 9.41 -1.28
C ARG A 74 3.60 9.68 -0.12
N VAL A 75 4.88 9.93 -0.36
CA VAL A 75 5.87 10.16 0.71
C VAL A 75 6.36 11.60 0.64
N LEU A 76 6.92 12.00 -0.49
CA LEU A 76 7.69 13.23 -0.60
C LEU A 76 6.79 14.47 -0.56
N VAL A 77 5.72 14.50 -1.35
CA VAL A 77 4.76 15.62 -1.35
C VAL A 77 4.10 15.81 0.03
N PRO A 78 3.52 14.77 0.68
CA PRO A 78 2.98 14.92 2.02
C PRO A 78 4.03 15.33 3.06
N SER A 79 5.24 14.77 2.99
CA SER A 79 6.35 15.14 3.89
C SER A 79 6.68 16.63 3.77
N TRP A 80 6.78 17.17 2.56
CA TRP A 80 6.99 18.61 2.35
C TRP A 80 5.86 19.48 2.91
N ILE A 81 4.61 19.06 2.75
CA ILE A 81 3.46 19.78 3.32
C ILE A 81 3.53 19.78 4.85
N ILE A 82 3.82 18.64 5.47
CA ILE A 82 3.97 18.53 6.92
C ILE A 82 5.13 19.40 7.42
N LEU A 83 6.30 19.33 6.76
CA LEU A 83 7.45 20.14 7.11
C LEU A 83 7.17 21.64 7.00
N TYR A 84 6.45 22.05 5.95
CA TYR A 84 6.01 23.44 5.80
C TYR A 84 5.07 23.86 6.94
N TYR A 85 4.11 23.01 7.29
CA TYR A 85 3.20 23.27 8.40
C TYR A 85 3.93 23.40 9.73
N LEU A 86 4.82 22.45 10.05
CA LEU A 86 5.65 22.50 11.26
C LEU A 86 6.47 23.78 11.34
N LYS A 87 7.15 24.15 10.24
CA LYS A 87 8.03 25.32 10.19
C LYS A 87 7.30 26.65 10.39
N TYR A 88 6.13 26.82 9.75
CA TYR A 88 5.47 28.13 9.68
C TYR A 88 4.27 28.30 10.61
N HIS A 89 3.71 27.21 11.13
CA HIS A 89 2.55 27.26 12.04
C HIS A 89 2.98 26.81 13.44
N LEU A 90 3.39 25.54 13.62
CA LEU A 90 3.70 25.01 14.95
C LEU A 90 4.88 25.71 15.63
N MET A 91 5.97 25.98 14.92
CA MET A 91 7.15 26.63 15.52
C MET A 91 6.93 28.11 15.86
N LYS A 92 5.91 28.76 15.28
CA LYS A 92 5.58 30.16 15.61
C LYS A 92 4.73 30.29 16.87
N GLU A 93 4.03 29.22 17.26
CA GLU A 93 3.24 29.20 18.46
C GLU A 93 4.12 28.86 19.68
N PRO A 94 4.01 29.61 20.79
CA PRO A 94 4.77 29.31 21.99
C PRO A 94 4.38 27.92 22.52
N HIS A 95 5.36 27.06 22.77
CA HIS A 95 5.18 25.65 23.15
C HIS A 95 4.52 24.76 22.08
N GLY A 96 4.42 25.21 20.82
CA GLY A 96 3.88 24.37 19.74
C GLY A 96 4.71 23.11 19.49
N ILE A 97 6.04 23.19 19.66
CA ILE A 97 6.93 22.04 19.69
C ILE A 97 7.82 22.15 20.93
N VAL A 98 7.71 21.19 21.84
CA VAL A 98 8.58 21.06 23.02
C VAL A 98 9.48 19.86 22.81
N MET A 99 10.79 20.09 22.81
CA MET A 99 11.79 19.03 22.73
C MET A 99 12.49 18.88 24.08
N SER A 100 12.88 17.66 24.42
CA SER A 100 13.77 17.43 25.56
C SER A 100 15.18 17.91 25.22
N ASN A 101 15.88 18.45 26.21
CA ASN A 101 17.26 18.86 26.03
C ASN A 101 18.12 17.64 25.61
N PRO A 102 19.05 17.81 24.65
CA PRO A 102 19.92 16.72 24.23
C PRO A 102 20.75 16.20 25.40
N ARG A 103 21.03 14.90 25.41
CA ARG A 103 21.92 14.32 26.41
C ARG A 103 23.34 14.81 26.15
N VAL A 104 24.02 15.18 27.22
CA VAL A 104 25.35 15.77 27.14
C VAL A 104 26.34 14.91 27.92
N PHE A 105 27.51 14.64 27.33
CA PHE A 105 28.52 13.77 27.89
C PHE A 105 29.83 14.51 28.25
N PRO A 106 30.62 13.95 29.17
CA PRO A 106 31.96 14.43 29.49
C PRO A 106 32.87 14.47 28.24
N GLY A 107 33.50 15.62 28.00
CA GLY A 107 34.31 15.88 26.80
C GLY A 107 33.54 16.49 25.62
N ASP A 108 32.20 16.54 25.66
CA ASP A 108 31.41 17.22 24.62
C ASP A 108 31.61 18.73 24.67
N ARG A 109 31.49 19.36 23.51
CA ARG A 109 31.51 20.83 23.37
C ARG A 109 30.10 21.34 23.08
N ILE A 110 29.61 22.23 23.94
CA ILE A 110 28.33 22.91 23.72
C ILE A 110 28.54 23.93 22.59
N LEU A 111 27.80 23.78 21.48
CA LEU A 111 27.97 24.65 20.30
C LEU A 111 27.61 26.12 20.58
N GLU A 112 26.65 26.36 21.47
CA GLU A 112 26.15 27.69 21.79
C GLU A 112 27.07 28.45 22.76
N THR A 113 27.56 27.79 23.82
CA THR A 113 28.42 28.40 24.85
C THR A 113 29.91 28.22 24.56
N GLY A 114 30.28 27.25 23.71
CA GLY A 114 31.66 26.88 23.41
C GLY A 114 32.37 26.11 24.52
N GLU A 115 31.71 25.89 25.67
CA GLU A 115 32.24 25.19 26.84
C GLU A 115 32.45 23.70 26.56
N ILE A 116 33.58 23.19 27.05
CA ILE A 116 33.94 21.78 26.99
C ILE A 116 33.60 21.17 28.34
N ILE A 117 32.86 20.07 28.34
CA ILE A 117 32.40 19.46 29.57
C ILE A 117 33.55 18.70 30.21
N PRO A 118 33.79 18.90 31.51
CA PRO A 118 34.91 18.27 32.19
C PRO A 118 34.82 16.75 32.07
N PRO A 119 35.96 16.07 31.81
CA PRO A 119 36.00 14.62 31.79
C PRO A 119 35.63 14.06 33.17
N MET A 120 35.10 12.83 33.19
CA MET A 120 34.85 12.14 34.45
C MET A 120 36.17 11.95 35.19
N LYS A 121 36.13 12.07 36.51
CA LYS A 121 37.27 11.72 37.35
C LYS A 121 37.62 10.25 37.10
N GLU A 122 38.91 9.97 36.87
CA GLU A 122 39.39 8.61 36.67
C GLU A 122 38.95 7.74 37.88
N PRO A 123 38.31 6.58 37.65
CA PRO A 123 37.99 5.67 38.73
C PRO A 123 39.30 5.17 39.36
N PRO A 124 39.35 4.98 40.69
CA PRO A 124 40.50 4.33 41.31
C PRO A 124 40.71 2.97 40.63
N HIS A 125 41.91 2.74 40.09
CA HIS A 125 42.29 1.49 39.45
C HIS A 125 42.34 0.35 40.48
N GLU A 126 41.18 -0.19 40.85
CA GLU A 126 41.03 -1.38 41.71
C GLU A 126 40.87 -2.65 40.86
N HIS A 127 41.78 -2.86 39.91
CA HIS A 127 41.94 -4.14 39.24
C HIS A 127 43.40 -4.57 39.33
N HIS A 128 43.73 -5.12 40.50
CA HIS A 128 44.86 -6.02 40.73
C HIS A 128 44.34 -7.39 41.12
#